data_AF-A0A3R9WNX1-F1
#
_entry.id   AF-A0A3R9WNX1-F1
#
_cell.length_a   1.000
_cell.length_b   1.000
_cell.length_c   1.000
_cell.angle_alpha   90.00
_cell.angle_beta   90.00
_cell.angle_gamma   90.00
#
_symmetry.space_group_name_H-M   'P 1'
#
loop_
_entity.id
_entity.type
_entity.pdbx_description
1 polymer ?
#
loop_
_entity_poly.entity_id
_entity_poly.type
_entity_poly.pdbx_seq_one_letter_code
_entity_poly.pdbx_strand_id
1 'polypeptide(L)'
;MFQNFLNAVNATRDASGNIVCAPGYTSANIATISPTCAPLNLFGTGQASQAAINYITAIATPVGINHQRVFTASTAGPLFKLPGGNFSVALGYEHRYESTSFSPGAYYQGEPDGNGGYTSFGQSVTISGVKGSYHTNEFFGEATADIVGPSNNVPLIRSLELHGAARWVNNSIAGKDLTWTAEGRWNLVRDLGVRANFTRAIRAPSITEAFNPSSSYYDFANDPCDQDYINSGPDPATRAKNCAAAGVPAGFVGQASSFLQAVAGNPNLQNEKSRGFSGGVVLTPHFVRGLTLSADYINIRLRSAITQLNGTQVADACYDSSSYPNNQYCPLVTRDPTNHQITFIQSSYFNAASFAYKGIVAALDYRVATPFLGARSTLGLTGSYQYLKSLTQTADQASQPTHLSGSIGYPKHSAVVTASYANGPVNLFTTVNYTGKVRVDPDTTFDYYQYPTRKAVAFVNSGFSVDAARNMTFRFIVDNVLNTKPPYPSPAGGGSVAYFPGLLGRYFRAGVDLHF
;
A
#
# COMPACT_ATOMS: atom_id res chain seq x y z
N MET A 1 18.86 -1.11 27.97
CA MET A 1 18.20 0.20 28.18
C MET A 1 17.29 0.21 29.40
N PHE A 2 16.51 -0.86 29.66
CA PHE A 2 15.69 -0.97 30.88
C PHE A 2 16.50 -0.74 32.17
N GLN A 3 17.73 -1.27 32.25
CA GLN A 3 18.62 -1.00 33.38
C GLN A 3 18.93 0.49 33.57
N ASN A 4 19.21 1.26 32.51
CA ASN A 4 19.41 2.72 32.63
C ASN A 4 18.15 3.43 33.14
N PHE A 5 16.96 2.98 32.71
CA PHE A 5 15.71 3.50 33.26
C PHE A 5 15.60 3.23 34.77
N LEU A 6 15.87 1.99 35.21
CA LEU A 6 15.89 1.63 36.63
C LEU A 6 16.90 2.47 37.42
N ASN A 7 18.09 2.70 36.87
CA ASN A 7 19.12 3.54 37.48
C ASN A 7 18.66 5.01 37.61
N ALA A 8 17.99 5.54 36.58
CA ALA A 8 17.52 6.92 36.55
C ALA A 8 16.35 7.19 37.51
N VAL A 9 15.48 6.21 37.73
CA VAL A 9 14.39 6.32 38.71
C VAL A 9 14.86 6.04 40.14
N ASN A 10 15.96 5.31 40.31
CA ASN A 10 16.63 5.10 41.59
C ASN A 10 17.51 6.30 41.96
N ALA A 11 16.88 7.38 42.42
CA ALA A 11 17.55 8.61 42.80
C ALA A 11 17.70 8.76 44.32
N THR A 12 18.82 9.33 44.77
CA THR A 12 19.12 9.66 46.17
C THR A 12 19.61 11.09 46.30
N ARG A 13 19.82 11.57 47.52
CA ARG A 13 20.46 12.86 47.79
C ARG A 13 21.96 12.66 48.01
N ASP A 14 22.78 13.46 47.35
CA ASP A 14 24.20 13.54 47.67
C ASP A 14 24.44 14.31 48.98
N ALA A 15 25.70 14.40 49.42
CA ALA A 15 26.09 15.12 50.64
C ALA A 15 25.78 16.64 50.59
N SER A 16 25.55 17.18 49.39
CA SER A 16 25.18 18.58 49.14
C SER A 16 23.66 18.78 49.00
N GLY A 17 22.87 17.71 49.13
CA GLY A 17 21.41 17.71 49.03
C GLY A 17 20.85 17.64 47.60
N ASN A 18 21.70 17.54 46.57
CA ASN A 18 21.28 17.40 45.18
C ASN A 18 20.70 16.02 44.92
N ILE A 19 19.68 15.95 44.07
CA ILE A 19 19.14 14.67 43.61
C ILE A 19 20.11 14.11 42.55
N VAL A 20 20.65 12.93 42.81
CA VAL A 20 21.58 12.20 41.94
C VAL A 20 21.13 10.75 41.80
N CYS A 21 21.60 10.03 40.77
CA CYS A 21 21.35 8.59 40.72
C CYS A 21 22.05 7.90 41.90
N ALA A 22 21.44 6.86 42.45
CA ALA A 22 22.06 6.06 43.52
C ALA A 22 23.40 5.48 43.05
N PRO A 23 24.49 5.57 43.83
CA PRO A 23 25.82 5.12 43.41
C PRO A 23 25.88 3.59 43.21
N GLY A 24 26.88 3.12 42.46
CA GLY A 24 27.11 1.68 42.24
C GLY A 24 26.22 1.06 41.15
N TYR A 25 25.59 1.87 40.31
CA TYR A 25 24.80 1.36 39.19
C TYR A 25 25.68 0.81 38.07
N THR A 26 25.17 -0.21 37.37
CA THR A 26 25.71 -0.69 36.10
C THR A 26 24.78 -0.23 34.99
N SER A 27 25.32 0.48 34.00
CA SER A 27 24.54 0.86 32.81
C SER A 27 24.28 -0.37 31.94
N ALA A 28 23.20 -0.34 31.17
CA ALA A 28 22.90 -1.34 30.17
C ALA A 28 24.02 -1.44 29.11
N ASN A 29 24.14 -2.62 28.50
CA ASN A 29 25.17 -2.90 27.49
C ASN A 29 25.01 -2.12 26.17
N ILE A 30 23.85 -1.51 25.93
CA ILE A 30 23.62 -0.64 24.77
C ILE A 30 24.05 0.80 25.04
N ALA A 31 24.75 1.40 24.06
CA ALA A 31 25.09 2.81 24.09
C ALA A 31 23.83 3.69 24.03
N THR A 32 23.67 4.56 25.03
CA THR A 32 22.65 5.61 25.10
C THR A 32 23.23 6.96 24.65
N ILE A 33 22.39 7.98 24.44
CA ILE A 33 22.86 9.32 24.02
C ILE A 33 23.84 9.90 25.05
N SER A 34 23.62 9.61 26.32
CA SER A 34 24.56 9.90 27.41
C SER A 34 24.91 8.61 28.16
N PRO A 35 26.20 8.33 28.45
CA PRO A 35 26.60 7.24 29.33
C PRO A 35 26.43 7.60 30.83
N THR A 36 26.23 8.87 31.14
CA THR A 36 26.15 9.40 32.52
C THR A 36 24.72 9.36 33.02
N CYS A 37 24.50 8.72 34.18
CA CYS A 37 23.18 8.66 34.79
C CYS A 37 22.71 10.06 35.23
N ALA A 38 21.44 10.34 34.97
CA ALA A 38 20.76 11.53 35.44
C ALA A 38 19.36 11.15 35.98
N PRO A 39 18.96 11.64 37.16
CA PRO A 39 17.67 11.33 37.76
C PRO A 39 16.48 11.65 36.87
N LEU A 40 15.55 10.71 36.74
CA LEU A 40 14.33 10.84 35.95
C LEU A 40 13.14 11.17 36.86
N ASN A 41 12.55 12.36 36.68
CA ASN A 41 11.30 12.71 37.33
C ASN A 41 10.11 12.18 36.53
N LEU A 42 9.36 11.24 37.11
CA LEU A 42 8.16 10.63 36.52
C LEU A 42 6.87 11.40 36.83
N PHE A 43 6.92 12.41 37.69
CA PHE A 43 5.73 13.12 38.17
C PHE A 43 5.51 14.39 37.34
N GLY A 44 4.46 14.38 36.51
CA GLY A 44 4.03 15.53 35.72
C GLY A 44 4.60 15.56 34.30
N THR A 45 3.86 16.20 33.39
CA THR A 45 4.25 16.30 31.98
C THR A 45 5.42 17.27 31.80
N GLY A 46 6.45 16.86 31.04
CA GLY A 46 7.60 17.71 30.71
C GLY A 46 8.59 17.94 31.85
N GLN A 47 8.52 17.16 32.94
CA GLN A 47 9.41 17.32 34.10
C GLN A 47 10.75 16.55 33.96
N ALA A 48 10.87 15.66 32.97
CA ALA A 48 12.11 14.93 32.70
C ALA A 48 13.18 15.88 32.12
N SER A 49 14.35 15.92 32.76
CA SER A 49 15.48 16.69 32.24
C SER A 49 16.01 16.07 30.94
N GLN A 50 16.59 16.89 30.06
CA GLN A 50 17.21 16.39 28.83
C GLN A 50 18.36 15.41 29.12
N ALA A 51 19.08 15.59 30.24
CA ALA A 51 20.13 14.67 30.66
C ALA A 51 19.56 13.29 31.01
N ALA A 52 18.45 13.22 31.74
CA ALA A 52 17.77 11.97 32.07
C ALA A 52 17.25 11.28 30.80
N ILE A 53 16.62 12.05 29.90
CA ILE A 53 16.18 11.56 28.59
C ILE A 53 17.36 10.99 27.80
N ASN A 54 18.46 11.71 27.67
CA ASN A 54 19.65 11.26 26.95
C ASN A 54 20.26 9.98 27.57
N TYR A 55 20.17 9.81 28.89
CA TYR A 55 20.66 8.62 29.57
C TYR A 55 19.78 7.37 29.35
N ILE A 56 18.46 7.54 29.22
CA ILE A 56 17.52 6.43 29.03
C ILE A 56 17.17 6.16 27.56
N THR A 57 17.63 6.98 26.62
CA THR A 57 17.36 6.85 25.18
C THR A 57 18.61 6.44 24.41
N ALA A 58 18.43 5.65 23.36
CA ALA A 58 19.48 5.29 22.41
C ALA A 58 19.03 5.64 21.00
N ILE A 59 19.99 5.93 20.14
CA ILE A 59 19.73 6.17 18.72
C ILE A 59 19.61 4.80 18.05
N ALA A 60 18.44 4.50 17.50
CA ALA A 60 18.26 3.33 16.66
C ALA A 60 18.67 3.67 15.23
N THR A 61 19.62 2.92 14.67
CA THR A 61 20.15 3.13 13.31
C THR A 61 19.92 1.88 12.43
N PRO A 62 18.67 1.53 12.11
CA PRO A 62 18.42 0.49 11.13
C PRO A 62 18.92 0.92 9.75
N VAL A 63 19.52 0.01 9.01
CA VAL A 63 20.10 0.24 7.69
C VAL A 63 19.51 -0.76 6.71
N GLY A 64 18.81 -0.26 5.69
CA GLY A 64 18.36 -1.05 4.54
C GLY A 64 19.18 -0.71 3.31
N ILE A 65 19.77 -1.70 2.67
CA ILE A 65 20.47 -1.57 1.39
C ILE A 65 19.72 -2.40 0.35
N ASN A 66 19.25 -1.74 -0.70
CA ASN A 66 18.72 -2.37 -1.90
C ASN A 66 19.72 -2.19 -3.03
N HIS A 67 20.02 -3.27 -3.75
CA HIS A 67 20.94 -3.23 -4.87
C HIS A 67 20.30 -3.90 -6.08
N GLN A 68 20.26 -3.16 -7.19
CA GLN A 68 19.65 -3.59 -8.45
C GLN A 68 20.66 -3.46 -9.58
N ARG A 69 20.73 -4.48 -10.44
CA ARG A 69 21.47 -4.44 -11.71
C ARG A 69 20.52 -4.86 -12.83
N VAL A 70 20.46 -4.07 -13.89
CA VAL A 70 19.61 -4.34 -15.05
C VAL A 70 20.48 -4.30 -16.30
N PHE A 71 20.37 -5.34 -17.11
CA PHE A 71 20.87 -5.37 -18.47
C PHE A 71 19.69 -5.53 -19.41
N THR A 72 19.55 -4.61 -20.36
CA THR A 72 18.47 -4.64 -21.35
C THR A 72 19.05 -4.51 -22.75
N ALA A 73 18.60 -5.36 -23.66
CA ALA A 73 18.90 -5.28 -25.08
C ALA A 73 17.58 -5.28 -25.85
N SER A 74 17.40 -4.34 -26.78
CA SER A 74 16.15 -4.22 -27.54
C SER A 74 16.40 -3.71 -28.95
N THR A 75 15.51 -4.09 -29.87
CA THR A 75 15.43 -3.56 -31.24
C THR A 75 13.99 -3.21 -31.56
N ALA A 76 13.77 -2.18 -32.36
CA ALA A 76 12.44 -1.72 -32.72
C ALA A 76 12.44 -1.09 -34.11
N GLY A 77 11.32 -1.24 -34.83
CA GLY A 77 11.12 -0.55 -36.09
C GLY A 77 9.87 -0.98 -36.86
N PRO A 78 9.55 -0.29 -37.96
CA PRO A 78 8.52 -0.72 -38.89
C PRO A 78 9.00 -1.94 -39.68
N LEU A 79 8.12 -2.93 -39.88
CA LEU A 79 8.39 -4.12 -40.70
C LEU A 79 7.84 -3.97 -42.12
N PHE A 80 6.60 -3.49 -42.25
CA PHE A 80 5.95 -3.25 -43.53
C PHE A 80 4.82 -2.22 -43.39
N LYS A 81 4.33 -1.71 -44.51
CA LYS A 81 3.22 -0.76 -44.54
C LYS A 81 1.87 -1.48 -44.56
N LEU A 82 0.94 -0.93 -43.80
CA LEU A 82 -0.48 -1.23 -43.80
C LEU A 82 -1.25 -0.06 -44.43
N PRO A 83 -2.54 -0.22 -44.77
CA PRO A 83 -3.33 0.87 -45.33
C PRO A 83 -3.35 2.12 -44.45
N GLY A 84 -3.35 1.96 -43.12
CA GLY A 84 -3.42 3.06 -42.16
C GLY A 84 -2.09 3.61 -41.67
N GLY A 85 -0.96 2.98 -42.00
CA GLY A 85 0.35 3.35 -41.45
C GLY A 85 1.33 2.19 -41.49
N ASN A 86 2.10 1.98 -40.43
CA ASN A 86 3.08 0.91 -40.37
C ASN A 86 2.56 -0.26 -39.51
N PHE A 87 2.99 -1.47 -39.86
CA PHE A 87 3.10 -2.54 -38.88
C PHE A 87 4.48 -2.46 -38.24
N SER A 88 4.53 -2.09 -36.97
CA SER A 88 5.78 -1.89 -36.22
C SER A 88 5.92 -2.94 -35.13
N VAL A 89 7.14 -3.38 -34.89
CA VAL A 89 7.47 -4.36 -33.85
C VAL A 89 8.65 -3.87 -33.05
N ALA A 90 8.62 -4.12 -31.74
CA ALA A 90 9.79 -4.06 -30.89
C ALA A 90 9.98 -5.40 -30.17
N LEU A 91 11.23 -5.81 -30.00
CA LEU A 91 11.63 -7.05 -29.34
C LEU A 91 12.77 -6.73 -28.38
N GLY A 92 12.80 -7.41 -27.25
CA GLY A 92 13.89 -7.24 -26.31
C GLY A 92 14.05 -8.36 -25.30
N TYR A 93 15.17 -8.27 -24.61
CA TYR A 93 15.58 -9.14 -23.53
C TYR A 93 16.01 -8.27 -22.35
N GLU A 94 15.62 -8.68 -21.14
CA GLU A 94 16.06 -8.07 -19.90
C GLU A 94 16.57 -9.15 -18.92
N HIS A 95 17.72 -8.87 -18.31
CA HIS A 95 18.18 -9.57 -17.12
C HIS A 95 18.22 -8.57 -15.95
N ARG A 96 17.50 -8.87 -14.88
CA ARG A 96 17.49 -8.05 -13.67
C ARG A 96 17.91 -8.89 -12.47
N TYR A 97 18.87 -8.39 -11.71
CA TYR A 97 19.25 -8.91 -10.40
C TYR A 97 18.86 -7.89 -9.32
N GLU A 98 18.24 -8.37 -8.25
CA GLU A 98 17.79 -7.54 -7.13
C GLU A 98 18.16 -8.21 -5.80
N SER A 99 18.72 -7.45 -4.89
CA SER A 99 19.02 -7.90 -3.53
C SER A 99 18.65 -6.85 -2.49
N THR A 100 18.27 -7.33 -1.31
CA THR A 100 18.02 -6.50 -0.12
C THR A 100 18.81 -7.06 1.05
N SER A 101 19.43 -6.16 1.81
CA SER A 101 20.00 -6.44 3.11
C SER A 101 19.51 -5.40 4.10
N PHE A 102 18.74 -5.84 5.08
CA PHE A 102 18.27 -5.04 6.19
C PHE A 102 19.03 -5.44 7.46
N SER A 103 19.69 -4.46 8.07
CA SER A 103 20.23 -4.55 9.42
C SER A 103 19.33 -3.74 10.36
N PRO A 104 18.75 -4.35 11.41
CA PRO A 104 17.95 -3.64 12.41
C PRO A 104 18.80 -2.69 13.27
N GLY A 105 20.13 -2.83 13.25
CA GLY A 105 21.04 -2.18 14.18
C GLY A 105 20.94 -2.78 15.59
N ALA A 106 21.91 -2.46 16.45
CA ALA A 106 22.01 -3.09 17.78
C ALA A 106 20.76 -2.89 18.64
N TYR A 107 20.11 -1.73 18.56
CA TYR A 107 18.92 -1.43 19.35
C TYR A 107 17.75 -2.37 19.07
N TYR A 108 17.37 -2.52 17.80
CA TYR A 108 16.24 -3.37 17.43
C TYR A 108 16.63 -4.84 17.36
N GLN A 109 17.90 -5.18 17.12
CA GLN A 109 18.34 -6.57 17.20
C GLN A 109 18.21 -7.12 18.62
N GLY A 110 18.52 -6.31 19.62
CA GLY A 110 18.48 -6.69 21.03
C GLY A 110 19.85 -7.15 21.57
N GLU A 111 19.85 -7.58 22.82
CA GLU A 111 20.99 -8.11 23.54
C GLU A 111 21.08 -9.63 23.38
N PRO A 112 22.21 -10.19 22.91
CA PRO A 112 22.38 -11.64 22.80
C PRO A 112 22.09 -12.33 24.14
N ASP A 113 21.24 -13.35 24.13
CA ASP A 113 20.81 -14.05 25.34
C ASP A 113 21.68 -15.25 25.73
N GLY A 114 22.72 -15.54 24.95
CA GLY A 114 23.63 -16.68 25.15
C GLY A 114 23.13 -18.01 24.59
N ASN A 115 21.87 -18.10 24.14
CA ASN A 115 21.25 -19.29 23.57
C ASN A 115 21.00 -19.17 22.06
N GLY A 116 21.65 -18.19 21.42
CA GLY A 116 21.46 -17.88 19.99
C GLY A 116 20.27 -16.97 19.69
N GLY A 117 19.58 -16.47 20.72
CA GLY A 117 18.50 -15.49 20.63
C GLY A 117 18.93 -14.09 21.06
N TYR A 118 17.95 -13.19 21.10
CA TYR A 118 18.11 -11.83 21.56
C TYR A 118 16.98 -11.44 22.51
N THR A 119 17.34 -10.74 23.58
CA THR A 119 16.41 -10.06 24.48
C THR A 119 16.28 -8.59 24.08
N SER A 120 15.09 -8.02 24.25
CA SER A 120 14.83 -6.65 23.83
C SER A 120 15.55 -5.61 24.68
N PHE A 121 15.98 -4.50 24.04
CA PHE A 121 16.32 -3.30 24.78
C PHE A 121 15.07 -2.46 25.08
N GLY A 122 14.62 -2.47 26.33
CA GLY A 122 13.42 -1.72 26.74
C GLY A 122 12.14 -2.42 26.32
N GLN A 123 11.10 -1.66 25.95
CA GLN A 123 9.80 -2.21 25.52
C GLN A 123 9.69 -2.52 24.02
N SER A 124 10.79 -2.41 23.26
CA SER A 124 10.79 -2.75 21.83
C SER A 124 10.79 -4.27 21.63
N VAL A 125 10.25 -4.77 20.53
CA VAL A 125 10.43 -6.18 20.13
C VAL A 125 11.76 -6.35 19.41
N THR A 126 12.38 -7.53 19.53
CA THR A 126 13.59 -7.84 18.75
C THR A 126 13.23 -8.05 17.27
N ILE A 127 14.08 -7.54 16.40
CA ILE A 127 13.90 -7.59 14.95
C ILE A 127 15.12 -8.30 14.36
N SER A 128 14.86 -9.32 13.54
CA SER A 128 15.91 -10.02 12.80
C SER A 128 16.20 -9.30 11.47
N GLY A 129 17.48 -9.24 11.08
CA GLY A 129 17.88 -8.64 9.80
C GLY A 129 17.48 -9.50 8.60
N VAL A 130 16.92 -8.88 7.55
CA VAL A 130 16.48 -9.58 6.33
C VAL A 130 17.62 -9.58 5.31
N LYS A 131 17.92 -10.73 4.70
CA LYS A 131 18.81 -10.82 3.54
C LYS A 131 18.23 -11.74 2.50
N GLY A 132 18.22 -11.29 1.25
CA GLY A 132 17.78 -12.12 0.13
C GLY A 132 18.07 -11.48 -1.21
N SER A 133 17.93 -12.28 -2.26
CA SER A 133 18.09 -11.82 -3.64
C SER A 133 17.33 -12.70 -4.61
N TYR A 134 16.95 -12.13 -5.75
CA TYR A 134 16.45 -12.88 -6.89
C TYR A 134 17.01 -12.31 -8.19
N HIS A 135 16.87 -13.07 -9.25
CA HIS A 135 17.06 -12.56 -10.61
C HIS A 135 15.90 -12.95 -11.52
N THR A 136 15.68 -12.14 -12.54
CA THR A 136 14.77 -12.43 -13.64
C THR A 136 15.52 -12.48 -14.97
N ASN A 137 15.06 -13.37 -15.84
CA ASN A 137 15.39 -13.34 -17.27
C ASN A 137 14.07 -13.20 -18.02
N GLU A 138 13.97 -12.18 -18.86
CA GLU A 138 12.71 -11.75 -19.44
C GLU A 138 12.87 -11.53 -20.95
N PHE A 139 12.00 -12.15 -21.74
CA PHE A 139 11.88 -11.88 -23.16
C PHE A 139 10.57 -11.15 -23.41
N PHE A 140 10.61 -10.04 -24.14
CA PHE A 140 9.44 -9.25 -24.42
C PHE A 140 9.36 -8.85 -25.89
N GLY A 141 8.13 -8.64 -26.36
CA GLY A 141 7.86 -8.11 -27.66
C GLY A 141 6.53 -7.37 -27.70
N GLU A 142 6.46 -6.36 -28.55
CA GLU A 142 5.25 -5.58 -28.81
C GLU A 142 5.10 -5.35 -30.32
N ALA A 143 3.85 -5.25 -30.76
CA ALA A 143 3.49 -5.00 -32.14
C ALA A 143 2.33 -4.01 -32.20
N THR A 144 2.44 -3.04 -33.10
CA THR A 144 1.39 -2.07 -33.40
C THR A 144 1.04 -2.15 -34.88
N ALA A 145 -0.25 -2.21 -35.19
CA ALA A 145 -0.78 -2.32 -36.53
C ALA A 145 -1.75 -1.16 -36.81
N ASP A 146 -1.32 -0.22 -37.66
CA ASP A 146 -2.16 0.86 -38.17
C ASP A 146 -3.05 0.33 -39.32
N ILE A 147 -4.17 -0.30 -38.98
CA ILE A 147 -5.05 -0.99 -39.95
C ILE A 147 -5.72 0.02 -40.88
N VAL A 148 -6.31 1.07 -40.31
CA VAL A 148 -6.97 2.15 -41.04
C VAL A 148 -6.46 3.48 -40.52
N GLY A 149 -6.16 4.38 -41.43
CA GLY A 149 -5.79 5.76 -41.18
C GLY A 149 -6.74 6.72 -41.90
N PRO A 150 -6.67 8.02 -41.57
CA PRO A 150 -7.59 9.01 -42.13
C PRO A 150 -7.56 9.09 -43.67
N SER A 151 -6.44 8.73 -44.30
CA SER A 151 -6.25 8.72 -45.75
C SER A 151 -7.03 7.62 -46.47
N ASN A 152 -7.47 6.55 -45.78
CA ASN A 152 -8.19 5.45 -46.41
C ASN A 152 -9.67 5.79 -46.71
N ASN A 153 -10.20 6.89 -46.16
CA ASN A 153 -11.58 7.36 -46.40
C ASN A 153 -12.68 6.30 -46.14
N VAL A 154 -12.50 5.45 -45.13
CA VAL A 154 -13.50 4.45 -44.73
C VAL A 154 -14.63 5.13 -43.93
N PRO A 155 -15.90 5.03 -44.34
CA PRO A 155 -17.01 5.60 -43.59
C PRO A 155 -17.05 5.09 -42.14
N LEU A 156 -17.27 5.99 -41.18
CA LEU A 156 -17.33 5.69 -39.73
C LEU A 156 -16.06 5.04 -39.12
N ILE A 157 -14.95 4.99 -39.86
CA ILE A 157 -13.66 4.49 -39.39
C ILE A 157 -12.57 5.47 -39.84
N ARG A 158 -12.39 6.55 -39.07
CA ARG A 158 -11.33 7.52 -39.32
C ARG A 158 -9.95 6.90 -39.06
N SER A 159 -9.80 6.11 -38.01
CA SER A 159 -8.62 5.28 -37.82
C SER A 159 -8.92 4.06 -36.96
N LEU A 160 -8.17 2.99 -37.19
CA LEU A 160 -8.20 1.76 -36.42
C LEU A 160 -6.77 1.28 -36.20
N GLU A 161 -6.35 1.26 -34.94
CA GLU A 161 -5.04 0.79 -34.48
C GLU A 161 -5.25 -0.42 -33.57
N LEU A 162 -4.45 -1.46 -33.78
CA LEU A 162 -4.35 -2.61 -32.88
C LEU A 162 -2.95 -2.68 -32.31
N HIS A 163 -2.84 -2.87 -31.00
CA HIS A 163 -1.56 -3.04 -30.31
C HIS A 163 -1.60 -4.31 -29.47
N GLY A 164 -0.50 -5.06 -29.47
CA GLY A 164 -0.35 -6.23 -28.62
C GLY A 164 1.07 -6.34 -28.10
N ALA A 165 1.22 -6.70 -26.84
CA ALA A 165 2.53 -6.96 -26.25
C ALA A 165 2.50 -8.23 -25.40
N ALA A 166 3.63 -8.90 -25.31
CA ALA A 166 3.82 -10.06 -24.47
C ALA A 166 5.21 -10.04 -23.85
N ARG A 167 5.31 -10.50 -22.60
CA ARG A 167 6.57 -10.66 -21.88
C ARG A 167 6.56 -11.96 -21.09
N TRP A 168 7.49 -12.85 -21.42
CA TRP A 168 7.79 -14.06 -20.67
C TRP A 168 8.82 -13.73 -19.59
N VAL A 169 8.52 -14.07 -18.35
CA VAL A 169 9.33 -13.78 -17.17
C VAL A 169 9.73 -15.09 -16.53
N ASN A 170 11.03 -15.29 -16.29
CA ASN A 170 11.55 -16.38 -15.47
C ASN A 170 12.23 -15.81 -14.23
N ASN A 171 11.54 -15.88 -13.09
CA ASN A 171 12.03 -15.42 -11.81
C ASN A 171 12.63 -16.60 -11.01
N SER A 172 13.81 -16.39 -10.42
CA SER A 172 14.53 -17.45 -9.69
C SER A 172 13.86 -17.93 -8.39
N ILE A 173 12.84 -17.22 -7.91
CA ILE A 173 12.03 -17.58 -6.73
C ILE A 173 10.64 -18.01 -7.17
N ALA A 174 9.92 -17.12 -7.85
CA ALA A 174 8.50 -17.28 -8.13
C ALA A 174 8.19 -18.13 -9.38
N GLY A 175 9.22 -18.57 -10.09
CA GLY A 175 9.11 -19.37 -11.30
C GLY A 175 8.77 -18.54 -12.55
N LYS A 176 8.13 -19.22 -13.51
CA LYS A 176 7.90 -18.71 -14.86
C LYS A 176 6.46 -18.25 -15.05
N ASP A 177 6.27 -17.10 -15.70
CA ASP A 177 4.95 -16.60 -16.09
C ASP A 177 4.99 -15.80 -17.39
N LEU A 178 3.82 -15.66 -18.02
CA LEU A 178 3.62 -14.88 -19.23
C LEU A 178 2.67 -13.72 -18.95
N THR A 179 3.13 -12.50 -19.16
CA THR A 179 2.29 -11.30 -19.19
C THR A 179 1.98 -10.93 -20.63
N TRP A 180 0.81 -10.35 -20.87
CA TRP A 180 0.44 -9.87 -22.20
C TRP A 180 -0.64 -8.80 -22.12
N THR A 181 -0.71 -7.99 -23.17
CA THR A 181 -1.74 -6.98 -23.37
C THR A 181 -2.23 -7.02 -24.81
N ALA A 182 -3.51 -6.72 -25.01
CA ALA A 182 -4.13 -6.51 -26.30
C ALA A 182 -5.01 -5.27 -26.22
N GLU A 183 -4.71 -4.29 -27.06
CA GLU A 183 -5.36 -2.99 -27.11
C GLU A 183 -5.89 -2.71 -28.52
N GLY A 184 -7.06 -2.10 -28.61
CA GLY A 184 -7.62 -1.58 -29.84
C GLY A 184 -8.07 -0.14 -29.64
N ARG A 185 -7.77 0.71 -30.63
CA ARG A 185 -8.22 2.10 -30.68
C ARG A 185 -8.93 2.36 -32.00
N TRP A 186 -10.18 2.77 -31.91
CA TRP A 186 -11.03 3.06 -33.05
C TRP A 186 -11.53 4.50 -32.95
N ASN A 187 -11.03 5.36 -33.83
CA ASN A 187 -11.61 6.68 -34.03
C ASN A 187 -12.74 6.57 -35.06
N LEU A 188 -13.98 6.67 -34.62
CA LEU A 188 -15.16 6.57 -35.48
C LEU A 188 -15.21 7.76 -36.42
N VAL A 189 -15.04 8.95 -35.85
CA VAL A 189 -14.98 10.24 -36.52
C VAL A 189 -13.89 11.09 -35.87
N ARG A 190 -13.74 12.34 -36.32
CA ARG A 190 -12.75 13.27 -35.74
C ARG A 190 -12.98 13.53 -34.25
N ASP A 191 -14.24 13.54 -33.82
CA ASP A 191 -14.63 14.00 -32.49
C ASP A 191 -14.87 12.87 -31.49
N LEU A 192 -14.89 11.61 -31.95
CA LEU A 192 -15.28 10.45 -31.14
C LEU A 192 -14.35 9.27 -31.42
N GLY A 193 -13.66 8.85 -30.36
CA GLY A 193 -12.86 7.64 -30.32
C GLY A 193 -13.32 6.67 -29.24
N VAL A 194 -13.12 5.38 -29.50
CA VAL A 194 -13.34 4.28 -28.55
C VAL A 194 -12.01 3.55 -28.40
N ARG A 195 -11.71 3.14 -27.17
CA ARG A 195 -10.54 2.31 -26.86
C ARG A 195 -10.92 1.14 -25.97
N ALA A 196 -10.25 0.02 -26.15
CA ALA A 196 -10.39 -1.14 -25.29
C ALA A 196 -9.01 -1.79 -25.08
N ASN A 197 -8.76 -2.26 -23.87
CA ASN A 197 -7.53 -2.94 -23.50
C ASN A 197 -7.82 -4.11 -22.56
N PHE A 198 -7.17 -5.24 -22.85
CA PHE A 198 -7.19 -6.45 -22.03
C PHE A 198 -5.75 -6.78 -21.64
N THR A 199 -5.48 -6.90 -20.35
CA THR A 199 -4.13 -7.14 -19.85
C THR A 199 -4.13 -8.30 -18.86
N ARG A 200 -3.16 -9.19 -19.01
CA ARG A 200 -2.72 -10.12 -17.97
C ARG A 200 -1.37 -9.66 -17.44
N ALA A 201 -1.31 -9.34 -16.15
CA ALA A 201 -0.09 -8.93 -15.47
C ALA A 201 0.24 -9.86 -14.30
N ILE A 202 1.47 -9.77 -13.81
CA ILE A 202 1.93 -10.49 -12.63
C ILE A 202 2.69 -9.56 -11.68
N ARG A 203 2.79 -9.95 -10.41
CA ARG A 203 3.75 -9.39 -9.45
C ARG A 203 4.53 -10.54 -8.82
N ALA A 204 5.86 -10.49 -8.89
CA ALA A 204 6.69 -11.42 -8.12
C ALA A 204 6.68 -11.04 -6.63
N PRO A 205 6.87 -12.01 -5.71
CA PRO A 205 7.05 -11.74 -4.30
C PRO A 205 8.24 -10.79 -4.10
N SER A 206 8.10 -9.87 -3.15
CA SER A 206 9.22 -9.06 -2.66
C SER A 206 10.20 -9.92 -1.86
N ILE A 207 11.43 -9.45 -1.72
CA ILE A 207 12.48 -10.13 -0.95
C ILE A 207 12.06 -10.29 0.51
N THR A 208 11.35 -9.31 1.08
CA THR A 208 10.82 -9.42 2.45
C THR A 208 9.74 -10.50 2.55
N GLU A 209 8.77 -10.55 1.63
CA GLU A 209 7.74 -11.60 1.65
C GLU A 209 8.35 -13.01 1.54
N ALA A 210 9.41 -13.17 0.75
CA ALA A 210 10.06 -14.47 0.51
C ALA A 210 11.09 -14.88 1.58
N PHE A 211 11.86 -13.94 2.13
CA PHE A 211 13.05 -14.22 2.95
C PHE A 211 13.06 -13.53 4.31
N ASN A 212 11.94 -12.95 4.77
CA ASN A 212 11.90 -12.42 6.14
C ASN A 212 12.34 -13.52 7.12
N PRO A 213 13.34 -13.28 7.98
CA PRO A 213 13.73 -14.26 8.98
C PRO A 213 12.60 -14.43 9.99
N SER A 214 12.58 -15.59 10.63
CA SER A 214 11.65 -15.82 11.74
C SER A 214 11.92 -14.80 12.86
N SER A 215 10.90 -14.03 13.22
CA SER A 215 10.92 -13.08 14.33
C SER A 215 9.78 -13.41 15.28
N SER A 216 10.10 -13.66 16.54
CA SER A 216 9.12 -14.08 17.54
C SER A 216 8.47 -12.87 18.23
N TYR A 217 7.20 -13.02 18.59
CA TYR A 217 6.43 -12.03 19.33
C TYR A 217 5.38 -12.75 20.19
N TYR A 218 4.71 -12.00 21.07
CA TYR A 218 3.61 -12.50 21.88
C TYR A 218 2.33 -11.83 21.43
N ASP A 219 1.31 -12.63 21.11
CA ASP A 219 -0.01 -12.14 20.70
C ASP A 219 -1.07 -13.19 21.04
N PHE A 220 -2.34 -12.81 20.93
CA PHE A 220 -3.48 -13.70 21.04
C PHE A 220 -3.79 -14.36 19.70
N ALA A 221 -4.41 -15.53 19.73
CA ALA A 221 -5.06 -16.13 18.57
C ALA A 221 -6.30 -16.88 19.03
N ASN A 222 -7.37 -16.82 18.23
CA ASN A 222 -8.57 -17.60 18.51
C ASN A 222 -8.31 -19.04 18.06
N ASP A 223 -8.56 -20.00 18.97
CA ASP A 223 -8.44 -21.41 18.65
C ASP A 223 -9.70 -21.89 17.91
N PRO A 224 -9.61 -22.35 16.64
CA PRO A 224 -10.79 -22.81 15.90
C PRO A 224 -11.47 -24.04 16.52
N CYS A 225 -10.79 -24.78 17.39
CA CYS A 225 -11.36 -25.94 18.10
C CYS A 225 -11.99 -25.58 19.45
N ASP A 226 -11.92 -24.31 19.88
CA ASP A 226 -12.67 -23.80 21.02
C ASP A 226 -14.17 -23.90 20.76
N GLN A 227 -14.95 -24.24 21.79
CA GLN A 227 -16.42 -24.30 21.74
C GLN A 227 -17.09 -23.03 21.16
N ASP A 228 -16.50 -21.85 21.35
CA ASP A 228 -17.01 -20.57 20.86
C ASP A 228 -16.76 -20.40 19.35
N TYR A 229 -15.72 -21.04 18.81
CA TYR A 229 -15.27 -20.87 17.42
C TYR A 229 -15.44 -22.12 16.55
N ILE A 230 -15.75 -23.28 17.12
CA ILE A 230 -15.90 -24.56 16.39
C ILE A 230 -17.04 -24.54 15.38
N ASN A 231 -18.06 -23.70 15.64
CA ASN A 231 -19.20 -23.49 14.74
C ASN A 231 -19.07 -22.23 13.86
N SER A 232 -17.94 -21.52 13.96
CA SER A 232 -17.64 -20.31 13.19
C SER A 232 -16.92 -20.62 11.89
N GLY A 233 -16.69 -19.58 11.08
CA GLY A 233 -15.94 -19.70 9.83
C GLY A 233 -16.77 -20.24 8.66
N PRO A 234 -16.14 -20.42 7.50
CA PRO A 234 -16.82 -20.78 6.26
C PRO A 234 -17.18 -22.27 6.14
N ASP A 235 -16.51 -23.16 6.87
CA ASP A 235 -16.81 -24.60 6.89
C ASP A 235 -16.77 -25.20 8.31
N PRO A 236 -17.81 -24.92 9.14
CA PRO A 236 -17.89 -25.41 10.51
C PRO A 236 -17.87 -26.95 10.63
N ALA A 237 -18.40 -27.66 9.63
CA ALA A 237 -18.47 -29.11 9.63
C ALA A 237 -17.07 -29.74 9.44
N THR A 238 -16.29 -29.21 8.48
CA THR A 238 -14.89 -29.62 8.28
C THR A 238 -14.03 -29.26 9.48
N ARG A 239 -14.22 -28.06 10.04
CA ARG A 239 -13.55 -27.62 11.28
C ARG A 239 -13.75 -28.60 12.42
N ALA A 240 -15.00 -28.91 12.76
CA ALA A 240 -15.33 -29.83 13.85
C ALA A 240 -14.72 -31.24 13.63
N LYS A 241 -14.77 -31.74 12.39
CA LYS A 241 -14.16 -33.02 12.01
C LYS A 241 -12.63 -33.00 12.20
N ASN A 242 -11.97 -31.95 11.76
CA ASN A 242 -10.51 -31.83 11.83
C ASN A 242 -10.02 -31.59 13.26
N CYS A 243 -10.78 -30.84 14.08
CA CYS A 243 -10.52 -30.70 15.51
C CYS A 243 -10.62 -32.04 16.26
N ALA A 244 -11.66 -32.84 15.96
CA ALA A 244 -11.76 -34.19 16.50
C ALA A 244 -10.60 -35.10 16.02
N ALA A 245 -10.19 -34.99 14.75
CA ALA A 245 -9.05 -35.73 14.21
C ALA A 245 -7.71 -35.32 14.86
N ALA A 246 -7.60 -34.08 15.33
CA ALA A 246 -6.46 -33.58 16.12
C ALA A 246 -6.48 -34.05 17.58
N GLY A 247 -7.52 -34.82 18.00
CA GLY A 247 -7.67 -35.29 19.37
C GLY A 247 -8.21 -34.26 20.36
N VAL A 248 -8.69 -33.10 19.89
CA VAL A 248 -9.26 -32.07 20.76
C VAL A 248 -10.64 -32.54 21.25
N PRO A 249 -10.88 -32.58 22.58
CA PRO A 249 -12.16 -33.06 23.13
C PRO A 249 -13.31 -32.10 22.81
N ALA A 250 -14.54 -32.65 22.75
CA ALA A 250 -15.75 -31.83 22.62
C ALA A 250 -15.93 -30.91 23.84
N GLY A 251 -16.37 -29.67 23.60
CA GLY A 251 -16.48 -28.66 24.66
C GLY A 251 -15.14 -28.10 25.14
N PHE A 252 -14.07 -28.28 24.36
CA PHE A 252 -12.77 -27.69 24.64
C PHE A 252 -12.88 -26.17 24.80
N VAL A 253 -12.19 -25.66 25.83
CA VAL A 253 -12.07 -24.24 26.11
C VAL A 253 -10.60 -23.85 25.94
N GLY A 254 -10.34 -23.07 24.91
CA GLY A 254 -9.07 -22.44 24.63
C GLY A 254 -8.74 -21.38 25.68
N GLN A 255 -7.46 -21.26 26.00
CA GLN A 255 -7.00 -20.22 26.90
C GLN A 255 -6.91 -18.88 26.17
N ALA A 256 -7.66 -17.88 26.63
CA ALA A 256 -7.57 -16.50 26.16
C ALA A 256 -6.32 -15.80 26.74
N SER A 257 -5.14 -16.32 26.43
CA SER A 257 -3.85 -15.77 26.86
C SER A 257 -2.96 -15.49 25.66
N SER A 258 -2.10 -14.47 25.78
CA SER A 258 -1.04 -14.25 24.81
C SER A 258 0.02 -15.36 24.92
N PHE A 259 0.45 -15.89 23.79
CA PHE A 259 1.47 -16.96 23.72
C PHE A 259 2.48 -16.65 22.62
N LEU A 260 3.56 -17.44 22.58
CA LEU A 260 4.65 -17.23 21.64
C LEU A 260 4.18 -17.51 20.20
N GLN A 261 4.36 -16.53 19.32
CA GLN A 261 4.14 -16.65 17.89
C GLN A 261 5.40 -16.20 17.15
N ALA A 262 5.49 -16.51 15.86
CA ALA A 262 6.54 -15.99 15.00
C ALA A 262 5.99 -15.54 13.65
N VAL A 263 6.70 -14.62 12.99
CA VAL A 263 6.47 -14.29 11.58
C VAL A 263 7.70 -14.64 10.76
N ALA A 264 7.52 -15.36 9.66
CA ALA A 264 8.59 -15.71 8.73
C ALA A 264 8.16 -15.48 7.27
N GLY A 265 9.14 -15.23 6.40
CA GLY A 265 8.95 -15.20 4.95
C GLY A 265 8.64 -16.59 4.39
N ASN A 266 8.13 -16.64 3.17
CA ASN A 266 7.78 -17.88 2.50
C ASN A 266 8.50 -17.97 1.14
N PRO A 267 9.56 -18.80 1.02
CA PRO A 267 10.30 -18.93 -0.24
C PRO A 267 9.50 -19.68 -1.32
N ASN A 268 8.36 -20.30 -0.97
CA ASN A 268 7.50 -21.02 -1.90
C ASN A 268 6.42 -20.12 -2.54
N LEU A 269 6.48 -18.80 -2.32
CA LEU A 269 5.54 -17.86 -2.93
C LEU A 269 5.64 -17.87 -4.46
N GLN A 270 4.48 -17.79 -5.08
CA GLN A 270 4.32 -17.70 -6.53
C GLN A 270 3.96 -16.27 -6.94
N ASN A 271 4.07 -16.00 -8.24
CA ASN A 271 3.62 -14.73 -8.78
C ASN A 271 2.12 -14.52 -8.54
N GLU A 272 1.75 -13.33 -8.05
CA GLU A 272 0.38 -12.85 -8.07
C GLU A 272 -0.09 -12.67 -9.51
N LYS A 273 -1.37 -12.93 -9.81
CA LYS A 273 -1.89 -12.87 -11.18
C LYS A 273 -3.05 -11.89 -11.26
N SER A 274 -2.91 -10.89 -12.13
CA SER A 274 -3.96 -9.91 -12.41
C SER A 274 -4.51 -10.09 -13.83
N ARG A 275 -5.83 -9.96 -13.98
CA ARG A 275 -6.52 -9.80 -15.26
C ARG A 275 -7.31 -8.51 -15.23
N GLY A 276 -7.01 -7.60 -16.15
CA GLY A 276 -7.65 -6.31 -16.31
C GLY A 276 -8.36 -6.20 -17.65
N PHE A 277 -9.52 -5.58 -17.64
CA PHE A 277 -10.18 -5.03 -18.82
C PHE A 277 -10.44 -3.55 -18.58
N SER A 278 -10.15 -2.72 -19.57
CA SER A 278 -10.62 -1.34 -19.63
C SER A 278 -11.25 -1.06 -20.98
N GLY A 279 -12.38 -0.37 -20.99
CA GLY A 279 -13.02 0.11 -22.21
C GLY A 279 -13.51 1.53 -22.01
N GLY A 280 -13.28 2.41 -22.97
CA GLY A 280 -13.57 3.82 -22.80
C GLY A 280 -13.83 4.57 -24.08
N VAL A 281 -14.37 5.78 -23.90
CA VAL A 281 -14.71 6.72 -24.96
C VAL A 281 -13.90 7.99 -24.75
N VAL A 282 -13.44 8.58 -25.85
CA VAL A 282 -12.77 9.88 -25.88
C VAL A 282 -13.55 10.79 -26.82
N LEU A 283 -13.89 11.98 -26.34
CA LEU A 283 -14.58 13.02 -27.10
C LEU A 283 -13.67 14.23 -27.25
N THR A 284 -13.48 14.68 -28.48
CA THR A 284 -12.71 15.88 -28.83
C THR A 284 -13.52 16.75 -29.80
N PRO A 285 -14.64 17.34 -29.35
CA PRO A 285 -15.58 18.03 -30.22
C PRO A 285 -14.94 19.23 -30.92
N HIS A 286 -14.84 19.20 -32.25
CA HIS A 286 -14.24 20.30 -33.01
C HIS A 286 -14.97 21.65 -32.86
N PHE A 287 -16.26 21.64 -32.50
CA PHE A 287 -17.06 22.84 -32.24
C PHE A 287 -16.74 23.50 -30.89
N VAL A 288 -16.10 22.78 -29.96
CA VAL A 288 -15.52 23.34 -28.72
C VAL A 288 -14.02 23.08 -28.74
N ARG A 289 -13.29 23.91 -29.50
CA ARG A 289 -11.84 23.76 -29.65
C ARG A 289 -11.13 23.77 -28.29
N GLY A 290 -10.21 22.83 -28.12
CA GLY A 290 -9.42 22.68 -26.89
C GLY A 290 -10.10 21.86 -25.80
N LEU A 291 -11.31 21.32 -26.02
CA LEU A 291 -11.99 20.41 -25.10
C LEU A 291 -11.67 18.94 -25.44
N THR A 292 -11.27 18.19 -24.42
CA THR A 292 -11.14 16.73 -24.43
C THR A 292 -11.86 16.17 -23.21
N LEU A 293 -12.72 15.18 -23.45
CA LEU A 293 -13.39 14.40 -22.40
C LEU A 293 -13.05 12.93 -22.59
N SER A 294 -12.83 12.20 -21.51
CA SER A 294 -12.76 10.74 -21.57
C SER A 294 -13.50 10.09 -20.41
N ALA A 295 -13.99 8.87 -20.65
CA ALA A 295 -14.54 8.02 -19.61
C ALA A 295 -14.19 6.56 -19.92
N ASP A 296 -13.58 5.90 -18.94
CA ASP A 296 -13.10 4.52 -19.04
C ASP A 296 -13.73 3.68 -17.93
N TYR A 297 -14.40 2.60 -18.31
CA TYR A 297 -14.80 1.55 -17.39
C TYR A 297 -13.62 0.60 -17.18
N ILE A 298 -13.32 0.29 -15.92
CA ILE A 298 -12.20 -0.55 -15.50
C ILE A 298 -12.74 -1.74 -14.69
N ASN A 299 -12.27 -2.94 -15.00
CA ASN A 299 -12.55 -4.17 -14.28
C ASN A 299 -11.26 -4.98 -14.10
N ILE A 300 -10.78 -5.07 -12.87
CA ILE A 300 -9.52 -5.75 -12.54
C ILE A 300 -9.79 -6.84 -11.51
N ARG A 301 -9.23 -8.02 -11.73
CA ARG A 301 -9.26 -9.14 -10.80
C ARG A 301 -7.84 -9.58 -10.50
N LEU A 302 -7.42 -9.43 -9.25
CA LEU A 302 -6.18 -9.96 -8.71
C LEU A 302 -6.49 -11.27 -7.98
N ARG A 303 -5.79 -12.34 -8.36
CA ARG A 303 -5.90 -13.66 -7.74
C ARG A 303 -4.56 -14.06 -7.16
N SER A 304 -4.61 -14.90 -6.12
CA SER A 304 -3.41 -15.40 -5.46
C SER A 304 -2.53 -14.23 -4.97
N ALA A 305 -3.18 -13.16 -4.50
CA ALA A 305 -2.51 -12.03 -3.89
C ALA A 305 -1.77 -12.53 -2.64
N ILE A 306 -0.53 -12.09 -2.51
CA ILE A 306 0.33 -12.40 -1.38
C ILE A 306 -0.15 -11.52 -0.23
N THR A 307 -0.58 -12.18 0.83
CA THR A 307 -0.99 -11.53 2.06
C THR A 307 -0.35 -12.22 3.25
N GLN A 308 -0.10 -11.47 4.31
CA GLN A 308 0.33 -12.03 5.57
C GLN A 308 -0.91 -12.50 6.33
N LEU A 309 -0.96 -13.77 6.71
CA LEU A 309 -2.00 -14.30 7.59
C LEU A 309 -1.54 -14.20 9.04
N ASN A 310 -2.41 -13.73 9.92
CA ASN A 310 -2.16 -13.70 11.37
C ASN A 310 -2.38 -15.08 12.02
N GLY A 311 -2.04 -15.23 13.30
CA GLY A 311 -2.13 -16.51 14.00
C GLY A 311 -3.51 -17.17 13.93
N THR A 312 -4.58 -16.40 14.13
CA THR A 312 -5.96 -16.90 14.03
C THR A 312 -6.27 -17.41 12.63
N GLN A 313 -5.92 -16.64 11.59
CA GLN A 313 -6.15 -17.01 10.20
C GLN A 313 -5.35 -18.26 9.77
N VAL A 314 -4.12 -18.42 10.28
CA VAL A 314 -3.32 -19.62 10.02
C VAL A 314 -3.97 -20.85 10.66
N ALA A 315 -4.45 -20.73 11.90
CA ALA A 315 -5.15 -21.81 12.58
C ALA A 315 -6.47 -22.16 11.86
N ASP A 316 -7.31 -21.17 11.55
CA ASP A 316 -8.54 -21.35 10.78
C ASP A 316 -8.26 -22.05 9.45
N ALA A 317 -7.27 -21.59 8.67
CA ALA A 317 -6.93 -22.17 7.38
C ALA A 317 -6.40 -23.62 7.48
N CYS A 318 -5.77 -24.00 8.60
CA CYS A 318 -5.40 -25.40 8.84
C CYS A 318 -6.65 -26.27 9.09
N TYR A 319 -7.52 -25.86 10.01
CA TYR A 319 -8.65 -26.67 10.48
C TYR A 319 -9.87 -26.64 9.56
N ASP A 320 -10.02 -25.62 8.72
CA ASP A 320 -11.12 -25.54 7.74
C ASP A 320 -10.76 -26.22 6.41
N SER A 321 -9.53 -26.72 6.28
CA SER A 321 -9.08 -27.36 5.05
C SER A 321 -9.63 -28.78 4.91
N SER A 322 -10.21 -29.08 3.74
CA SER A 322 -10.57 -30.45 3.36
C SER A 322 -9.37 -31.38 3.21
N SER A 323 -8.14 -30.84 3.17
CA SER A 323 -6.89 -31.61 3.04
C SER A 323 -6.13 -31.77 4.36
N TYR A 324 -6.76 -31.48 5.50
CA TYR A 324 -6.17 -31.69 6.82
C TYR A 324 -5.65 -33.14 7.01
N PRO A 325 -4.48 -33.35 7.65
CA PRO A 325 -3.52 -32.33 8.12
C PRO A 325 -2.49 -31.92 7.06
N ASN A 326 -2.59 -32.44 5.83
CA ASN A 326 -1.58 -32.32 4.79
C ASN A 326 -1.60 -31.00 3.99
N ASN A 327 -2.02 -29.90 4.62
CA ASN A 327 -2.01 -28.57 3.99
C ASN A 327 -0.80 -27.75 4.47
N GLN A 328 -0.51 -26.64 3.78
CA GLN A 328 0.65 -25.79 4.09
C GLN A 328 0.54 -25.01 5.41
N TYR A 329 -0.64 -24.95 6.03
CA TYR A 329 -0.91 -24.17 7.24
C TYR A 329 -0.73 -25.01 8.51
N CYS A 330 -1.12 -26.28 8.50
CA CYS A 330 -1.07 -27.13 9.69
C CYS A 330 0.32 -27.35 10.29
N PRO A 331 1.41 -27.47 9.52
CA PRO A 331 2.76 -27.52 10.09
C PRO A 331 3.18 -26.25 10.86
N LEU A 332 2.42 -25.15 10.71
CA LEU A 332 2.69 -23.88 11.36
C LEU A 332 1.98 -23.73 12.71
N VAL A 333 1.14 -24.70 13.10
CA VAL A 333 0.40 -24.70 14.36
C VAL A 333 0.93 -25.83 15.24
N THR A 334 1.38 -25.51 16.44
CA THR A 334 1.80 -26.50 17.45
C THR A 334 0.82 -26.49 18.61
N ARG A 335 0.40 -27.69 19.03
CA ARG A 335 -0.44 -27.90 20.20
C ARG A 335 0.30 -28.69 21.28
N ASP A 336 -0.02 -28.39 22.52
CA ASP A 336 0.33 -29.24 23.64
C ASP A 336 -0.45 -30.57 23.54
N PRO A 337 0.22 -31.73 23.59
CA PRO A 337 -0.44 -33.03 23.41
C PRO A 337 -1.28 -33.47 24.62
N THR A 338 -1.16 -32.79 25.77
CA THR A 338 -1.83 -33.15 27.03
C THR A 338 -3.07 -32.31 27.27
N ASN A 339 -2.95 -30.99 27.17
CA ASN A 339 -4.07 -30.08 27.42
C ASN A 339 -4.71 -29.53 26.13
N HIS A 340 -4.17 -29.90 24.96
CA HIS A 340 -4.64 -29.54 23.63
C HIS A 340 -4.58 -28.04 23.29
N GLN A 341 -4.01 -27.20 24.15
CA GLN A 341 -3.86 -25.76 23.87
C GLN A 341 -2.87 -25.52 22.73
N ILE A 342 -3.12 -24.50 21.91
CA ILE A 342 -2.13 -24.02 20.95
C ILE A 342 -0.99 -23.34 21.72
N THR A 343 0.23 -23.82 21.52
CA THR A 343 1.43 -23.31 22.21
C THR A 343 2.31 -22.46 21.30
N PHE A 344 2.17 -22.60 19.98
CA PHE A 344 2.91 -21.82 19.00
C PHE A 344 2.18 -21.74 17.66
N ILE A 345 2.21 -20.56 17.04
CA ILE A 345 1.80 -20.36 15.65
C ILE A 345 2.87 -19.55 14.90
N GLN A 346 3.25 -20.05 13.72
CA GLN A 346 4.08 -19.29 12.78
C GLN A 346 3.21 -18.66 11.69
N SER A 347 3.03 -17.35 11.77
CA SER A 347 2.47 -16.51 10.70
C SER A 347 3.43 -16.42 9.51
N SER A 348 2.89 -16.33 8.30
CA SER A 348 3.69 -16.18 7.08
C SER A 348 2.89 -15.52 5.96
N TYR A 349 3.53 -15.38 4.80
CA TYR A 349 2.93 -14.86 3.58
C TYR A 349 2.40 -16.00 2.72
N PHE A 350 1.21 -15.82 2.15
CA PHE A 350 0.56 -16.82 1.31
C PHE A 350 -0.12 -16.20 0.10
N ASN A 351 -0.11 -16.91 -1.02
CA ASN A 351 -0.88 -16.62 -2.23
C ASN A 351 -2.38 -16.92 -2.06
N ALA A 352 -3.00 -16.37 -1.02
CA ALA A 352 -4.35 -16.75 -0.59
C ALA A 352 -5.41 -15.72 -1.01
N ALA A 353 -5.07 -14.42 -0.95
CA ALA A 353 -6.05 -13.36 -1.08
C ALA A 353 -6.50 -13.12 -2.52
N SER A 354 -7.69 -12.53 -2.69
CA SER A 354 -8.17 -12.05 -3.98
C SER A 354 -8.78 -10.66 -3.85
N PHE A 355 -8.59 -9.85 -4.89
CA PHE A 355 -9.19 -8.52 -5.00
C PHE A 355 -9.93 -8.38 -6.32
N ALA A 356 -11.13 -7.81 -6.28
CA ALA A 356 -11.89 -7.50 -7.48
C ALA A 356 -12.33 -6.04 -7.47
N TYR A 357 -11.79 -5.26 -8.42
CA TYR A 357 -12.08 -3.84 -8.61
C TYR A 357 -12.96 -3.63 -9.83
N LYS A 358 -14.00 -2.82 -9.70
CA LYS A 358 -14.79 -2.29 -10.82
C LYS A 358 -15.06 -0.81 -10.60
N GLY A 359 -14.85 0.00 -11.62
CA GLY A 359 -15.10 1.44 -11.53
C GLY A 359 -15.12 2.14 -12.86
N ILE A 360 -15.39 3.44 -12.82
CA ILE A 360 -15.27 4.36 -13.95
C ILE A 360 -14.24 5.41 -13.56
N VAL A 361 -13.34 5.73 -14.48
CA VAL A 361 -12.47 6.90 -14.38
C VAL A 361 -12.80 7.82 -15.53
N ALA A 362 -13.03 9.09 -15.25
CA ALA A 362 -13.30 10.11 -16.24
C ALA A 362 -12.29 11.25 -16.13
N ALA A 363 -11.97 11.85 -17.28
CA ALA A 363 -11.08 12.99 -17.35
C ALA A 363 -11.70 14.12 -18.19
N LEU A 364 -11.34 15.34 -17.83
CA LEU A 364 -11.68 16.58 -18.50
C LEU A 364 -10.39 17.35 -18.70
N ASP A 365 -10.13 17.80 -19.92
CA ASP A 365 -9.13 18.81 -20.23
C ASP A 365 -9.77 19.85 -21.15
N TYR A 366 -9.73 21.10 -20.74
CA TYR A 366 -10.21 22.20 -21.56
C TYR A 366 -9.23 23.36 -21.46
N ARG A 367 -8.65 23.75 -22.59
CA ARG A 367 -7.77 24.92 -22.68
C ARG A 367 -8.18 25.83 -23.81
N VAL A 368 -8.40 27.10 -23.48
CA VAL A 368 -8.87 28.10 -24.43
C VAL A 368 -8.12 29.41 -24.27
N ALA A 369 -7.62 29.95 -25.38
CA ALA A 369 -7.07 31.31 -25.42
C ALA A 369 -8.24 32.30 -25.26
N THR A 370 -8.07 33.29 -24.38
CA THR A 370 -9.16 34.21 -24.00
C THR A 370 -8.76 35.66 -24.22
N PRO A 371 -8.30 36.08 -25.41
CA PRO A 371 -7.65 37.38 -25.62
C PRO A 371 -8.47 38.60 -25.15
N PHE A 372 -9.79 38.43 -25.00
CA PHE A 372 -10.71 39.39 -24.39
C PHE A 372 -10.47 39.68 -22.89
N LEU A 373 -9.74 38.81 -22.17
CA LEU A 373 -9.29 38.98 -20.79
C LEU A 373 -7.83 39.48 -20.69
N GLY A 374 -7.09 39.51 -21.81
CA GLY A 374 -5.69 39.93 -21.86
C GLY A 374 -4.97 39.40 -23.10
N ALA A 375 -3.98 40.12 -23.60
CA ALA A 375 -3.33 39.80 -24.88
C ALA A 375 -2.72 38.38 -24.96
N ARG A 376 -2.32 37.79 -23.84
CA ARG A 376 -1.75 36.43 -23.74
C ARG A 376 -2.51 35.56 -22.75
N SER A 377 -3.81 35.81 -22.58
CA SER A 377 -4.61 35.11 -21.59
C SER A 377 -5.06 33.72 -22.07
N THR A 378 -5.05 32.76 -21.15
CA THR A 378 -5.54 31.39 -21.36
C THR A 378 -6.31 30.94 -20.13
N LEU A 379 -7.49 30.39 -20.34
CA LEU A 379 -8.23 29.65 -19.31
C LEU A 379 -7.97 28.15 -19.50
N GLY A 380 -7.74 27.48 -18.38
CA GLY A 380 -7.60 26.04 -18.30
C GLY A 380 -8.60 25.47 -17.31
N LEU A 381 -9.19 24.33 -17.64
CA LEU A 381 -9.98 23.51 -16.73
C LEU A 381 -9.56 22.06 -16.92
N THR A 382 -8.94 21.48 -15.90
CA THR A 382 -8.57 20.07 -15.88
C THR A 382 -9.33 19.36 -14.77
N GLY A 383 -9.69 18.11 -14.99
CA GLY A 383 -10.45 17.33 -14.02
C GLY A 383 -10.18 15.84 -14.14
N SER A 384 -10.13 15.17 -13.00
CA SER A 384 -10.20 13.72 -12.89
C SER A 384 -11.32 13.34 -11.94
N TYR A 385 -12.07 12.31 -12.29
CA TYR A 385 -13.17 11.78 -11.48
C TYR A 385 -13.11 10.26 -11.47
N GLN A 386 -13.33 9.67 -10.30
CA GLN A 386 -13.42 8.24 -10.13
C GLN A 386 -14.75 7.89 -9.48
N TYR A 387 -15.43 6.92 -10.08
CA TYR A 387 -16.56 6.21 -9.49
C TYR A 387 -16.16 4.77 -9.18
N LEU A 388 -16.04 4.43 -7.90
CA LEU A 388 -15.78 3.08 -7.42
C LEU A 388 -17.10 2.32 -7.28
N LYS A 389 -17.41 1.47 -8.27
CA LYS A 389 -18.63 0.65 -8.28
C LYS A 389 -18.53 -0.49 -7.26
N SER A 390 -17.40 -1.19 -7.25
CA SER A 390 -17.16 -2.35 -6.39
C SER A 390 -15.67 -2.52 -6.13
N LEU A 391 -15.33 -2.84 -4.90
CA LEU A 391 -14.02 -3.32 -4.48
C LEU A 391 -14.27 -4.37 -3.42
N THR A 392 -13.90 -5.62 -3.70
CA THR A 392 -14.06 -6.72 -2.75
C THR A 392 -12.72 -7.37 -2.47
N GLN A 393 -12.53 -7.83 -1.24
CA GLN A 393 -11.35 -8.58 -0.82
C GLN A 393 -11.78 -9.90 -0.17
N THR A 394 -11.10 -10.99 -0.52
CA THR A 394 -11.12 -12.24 0.25
C THR A 394 -9.74 -12.47 0.84
N ALA A 395 -9.64 -12.80 2.13
CA ALA A 395 -8.36 -13.05 2.79
C ALA A 395 -7.72 -14.37 2.32
N ASP A 396 -8.55 -15.38 2.07
CA ASP A 396 -8.17 -16.66 1.48
C ASP A 396 -9.31 -17.23 0.59
N GLN A 397 -9.19 -18.49 0.15
CA GLN A 397 -10.18 -19.17 -0.70
C GLN A 397 -11.47 -19.56 0.05
N ALA A 398 -11.43 -19.65 1.37
CA ALA A 398 -12.55 -20.06 2.21
C ALA A 398 -13.29 -18.85 2.80
N SER A 399 -12.61 -17.73 2.96
CA SER A 399 -13.12 -16.48 3.52
C SER A 399 -14.27 -15.89 2.68
N GLN A 400 -15.29 -15.38 3.36
CA GLN A 400 -16.33 -14.59 2.72
C GLN A 400 -15.74 -13.28 2.14
N PRO A 401 -16.22 -12.83 0.97
CA PRO A 401 -15.80 -11.54 0.42
C PRO A 401 -16.25 -10.39 1.33
N THR A 402 -15.31 -9.51 1.65
CA THR A 402 -15.57 -8.23 2.31
C THR A 402 -15.71 -7.13 1.25
N HIS A 403 -16.64 -6.19 1.44
CA HIS A 403 -16.86 -5.07 0.54
C HIS A 403 -16.17 -3.81 1.06
N LEU A 404 -15.14 -3.38 0.32
CA LEU A 404 -14.42 -2.14 0.61
C LEU A 404 -15.03 -0.93 -0.11
N SER A 405 -15.78 -1.12 -1.20
CA SER A 405 -16.33 0.03 -1.93
C SER A 405 -17.30 0.86 -1.08
N GLY A 406 -16.95 2.12 -0.87
CA GLY A 406 -17.69 3.03 -0.01
C GLY A 406 -17.32 2.93 1.47
N SER A 407 -16.28 2.18 1.84
CA SER A 407 -15.72 2.18 3.19
C SER A 407 -14.70 3.32 3.37
N ILE A 408 -14.20 3.49 4.60
CA ILE A 408 -13.12 4.44 4.93
C ILE A 408 -11.90 4.17 4.05
N GLY A 409 -11.37 5.22 3.42
CA GLY A 409 -10.24 5.13 2.47
C GLY A 409 -10.65 4.77 1.03
N TYR A 410 -11.86 4.25 0.82
CA TYR A 410 -12.35 3.79 -0.49
C TYR A 410 -13.69 4.44 -0.86
N PRO A 411 -13.77 5.78 -0.96
CA PRO A 411 -15.00 6.48 -1.31
C PRO A 411 -15.51 6.04 -2.68
N LYS A 412 -16.83 5.92 -2.82
CA LYS A 412 -17.45 5.62 -4.12
C LYS A 412 -17.21 6.72 -5.15
N HIS A 413 -17.02 7.96 -4.70
CA HIS A 413 -16.80 9.11 -5.56
C HIS A 413 -15.59 9.88 -5.07
N SER A 414 -14.65 10.15 -5.96
CA SER A 414 -13.55 11.07 -5.73
C SER A 414 -13.32 11.91 -6.98
N ALA A 415 -12.93 13.17 -6.80
CA ALA A 415 -12.65 14.06 -7.92
C ALA A 415 -11.57 15.07 -7.56
N VAL A 416 -10.76 15.43 -8.55
CA VAL A 416 -9.88 16.59 -8.47
C VAL A 416 -10.13 17.45 -9.69
N VAL A 417 -10.47 18.73 -9.48
CA VAL A 417 -10.75 19.68 -10.57
C VAL A 417 -9.89 20.91 -10.37
N THR A 418 -9.14 21.33 -11.38
CA THR A 418 -8.32 22.54 -11.35
C THR A 418 -8.77 23.51 -12.43
N ALA A 419 -9.18 24.69 -12.02
CA ALA A 419 -9.33 25.84 -12.89
C ALA A 419 -8.03 26.66 -12.85
N SER A 420 -7.53 27.08 -14.00
CA SER A 420 -6.35 27.94 -14.11
C SER A 420 -6.59 29.11 -15.06
N TYR A 421 -5.91 30.20 -14.78
CA TYR A 421 -5.84 31.38 -15.63
C TYR A 421 -4.40 31.82 -15.73
N ALA A 422 -3.89 31.95 -16.95
CA ALA A 422 -2.56 32.48 -17.19
C ALA A 422 -2.67 33.70 -18.11
N ASN A 423 -1.94 34.78 -17.84
CA ASN A 423 -1.81 35.91 -18.73
C ASN A 423 -0.40 36.52 -18.62
N GLY A 424 0.47 36.22 -19.59
CA GLY A 424 1.88 36.61 -19.53
C GLY A 424 2.57 36.02 -18.29
N PRO A 425 3.18 36.85 -17.42
CA PRO A 425 3.93 36.35 -16.25
C PRO A 425 3.03 35.88 -15.10
N VAL A 426 1.73 36.18 -15.13
CA VAL A 426 0.80 35.86 -14.03
C VAL A 426 0.10 34.54 -14.31
N ASN A 427 0.12 33.65 -13.32
CA ASN A 427 -0.65 32.41 -13.30
C ASN A 427 -1.49 32.35 -12.03
N LEU A 428 -2.75 32.00 -12.15
CA LEU A 428 -3.68 31.77 -11.06
C LEU A 428 -4.21 30.34 -11.19
N PHE A 429 -4.38 29.66 -10.06
CA PHE A 429 -5.06 28.37 -10.07
C PHE A 429 -5.97 28.21 -8.86
N THR A 430 -6.99 27.37 -9.03
CA THR A 430 -7.85 26.88 -7.96
C THR A 430 -8.11 25.40 -8.20
N THR A 431 -7.76 24.58 -7.22
CA THR A 431 -7.96 23.13 -7.23
C THR A 431 -8.99 22.74 -6.17
N VAL A 432 -9.99 21.97 -6.56
CA VAL A 432 -10.99 21.37 -5.68
C VAL A 432 -10.69 19.88 -5.57
N ASN A 433 -10.41 19.41 -4.36
CA ASN A 433 -10.23 18.01 -4.03
C ASN A 433 -11.48 17.50 -3.32
N TYR A 434 -12.27 16.67 -3.98
CA TYR A 434 -13.52 16.13 -3.47
C TYR A 434 -13.37 14.66 -3.08
N THR A 435 -13.86 14.34 -1.88
CA THR A 435 -13.94 13.00 -1.33
C THR A 435 -15.39 12.72 -0.95
N GLY A 436 -15.96 11.68 -1.53
CA GLY A 436 -17.36 11.29 -1.31
C GLY A 436 -17.64 10.75 0.09
N LYS A 437 -18.93 10.62 0.40
CA LYS A 437 -19.40 10.00 1.64
C LYS A 437 -18.97 8.54 1.73
N VAL A 438 -18.68 8.07 2.94
CA VAL A 438 -18.29 6.68 3.23
C VAL A 438 -19.08 6.11 4.40
N ARG A 439 -19.08 4.78 4.51
CA ARG A 439 -19.50 4.02 5.69
C ARG A 439 -18.27 3.55 6.45
N VAL A 440 -18.41 3.30 7.75
CA VAL A 440 -17.34 2.70 8.54
C VAL A 440 -17.05 1.30 8.00
N ASP A 441 -18.09 0.48 7.93
CA ASP A 441 -18.07 -0.84 7.33
C ASP A 441 -19.33 -1.01 6.45
N PRO A 442 -19.19 -1.25 5.13
CA PRO A 442 -20.31 -1.52 4.25
C PRO A 442 -21.08 -2.81 4.54
N ASP A 443 -20.45 -3.82 5.14
CA ASP A 443 -21.01 -5.16 5.35
C ASP A 443 -21.81 -5.29 6.66
N THR A 444 -21.63 -4.36 7.59
CA THR A 444 -22.39 -4.34 8.86
C THR A 444 -23.77 -3.71 8.69
N THR A 445 -24.69 -4.03 9.61
CA THR A 445 -25.97 -3.35 9.75
C THR A 445 -25.76 -1.87 10.12
N PHE A 446 -26.74 -1.01 9.82
CA PHE A 446 -26.56 0.43 9.97
C PHE A 446 -26.41 0.86 11.45
N ASP A 447 -26.94 0.08 12.38
CA ASP A 447 -26.97 0.28 13.82
C ASP A 447 -25.75 -0.31 14.55
N TYR A 448 -24.90 -1.09 13.87
CA TYR A 448 -23.71 -1.69 14.48
C TYR A 448 -22.73 -0.65 15.03
N TYR A 449 -22.58 0.49 14.33
CA TYR A 449 -21.75 1.60 14.78
C TYR A 449 -22.62 2.79 15.20
N GLN A 450 -22.28 3.44 16.32
CA GLN A 450 -22.92 4.68 16.77
C GLN A 450 -22.86 5.79 15.69
N TYR A 451 -21.76 5.83 14.93
CA TYR A 451 -21.56 6.77 13.81
C TYR A 451 -21.19 6.00 12.54
N PRO A 452 -22.17 5.42 11.83
CA PRO A 452 -21.93 4.43 10.77
C PRO A 452 -21.47 5.06 9.44
N THR A 453 -21.57 6.38 9.29
CA THR A 453 -21.20 7.10 8.06
C THR A 453 -20.24 8.26 8.35
N ARG A 454 -19.53 8.68 7.30
CA ARG A 454 -18.79 9.94 7.26
C ARG A 454 -19.24 10.75 6.05
N LYS A 455 -19.41 12.06 6.25
CA LYS A 455 -19.92 12.98 5.22
C LYS A 455 -18.86 13.19 4.12
N ALA A 456 -19.33 13.54 2.92
CA ALA A 456 -18.44 14.00 1.87
C ALA A 456 -17.74 15.31 2.29
N VAL A 457 -16.56 15.57 1.74
CA VAL A 457 -15.77 16.77 1.99
C VAL A 457 -15.11 17.25 0.70
N ALA A 458 -14.96 18.58 0.57
CA ALA A 458 -14.20 19.20 -0.50
C ALA A 458 -13.18 20.19 0.10
N PHE A 459 -11.93 20.06 -0.29
CA PHE A 459 -10.88 21.02 0.02
C PHE A 459 -10.59 21.88 -1.21
N VAL A 460 -10.56 23.19 -1.01
CA VAL A 460 -10.27 24.14 -2.07
C VAL A 460 -8.90 24.74 -1.80
N ASN A 461 -7.98 24.56 -2.73
CA ASN A 461 -6.65 25.13 -2.69
C ASN A 461 -6.55 26.15 -3.80
N SER A 462 -5.98 27.32 -3.54
CA SER A 462 -5.82 28.35 -4.57
C SER A 462 -4.49 29.05 -4.39
N GLY A 463 -3.94 29.55 -5.48
CA GLY A 463 -2.69 30.26 -5.44
C GLY A 463 -2.44 31.04 -6.71
N PHE A 464 -1.33 31.77 -6.67
CA PHE A 464 -0.82 32.45 -7.83
C PHE A 464 0.70 32.29 -7.93
N SER A 465 1.19 32.40 -9.15
CA SER A 465 2.61 32.59 -9.42
C SER A 465 2.81 33.78 -10.34
N VAL A 466 3.91 34.50 -10.13
CA VAL A 466 4.33 35.60 -11.01
C VAL A 466 5.79 35.39 -11.38
N ASP A 467 6.06 35.36 -12.69
CA ASP A 467 7.42 35.46 -13.21
C ASP A 467 7.88 36.91 -13.07
N ALA A 468 8.48 37.21 -11.92
CA ALA A 468 8.93 38.55 -11.54
C ALA A 468 10.16 38.99 -12.34
N ALA A 469 10.98 38.03 -12.79
CA ALA A 469 12.09 38.23 -13.73
C ALA A 469 12.27 36.98 -14.61
N ARG A 470 13.16 37.04 -15.61
CA ARG A 470 13.45 35.90 -16.50
C ARG A 470 13.93 34.64 -15.78
N ASN A 471 14.53 34.82 -14.61
CA ASN A 471 15.13 33.76 -13.79
C ASN A 471 14.49 33.65 -12.41
N MET A 472 13.38 34.35 -12.15
CA MET A 472 12.79 34.42 -10.82
C MET A 472 11.26 34.31 -10.90
N THR A 473 10.72 33.27 -10.27
CA THR A 473 9.27 33.07 -10.13
C THR A 473 8.91 33.15 -8.65
N PHE A 474 7.98 34.04 -8.29
CA PHE A 474 7.34 34.06 -6.98
C PHE A 474 6.09 33.20 -7.00
N ARG A 475 5.84 32.45 -5.92
CA ARG A 475 4.65 31.62 -5.75
C ARG A 475 4.03 31.85 -4.38
N PHE A 476 2.70 31.96 -4.36
CA PHE A 476 1.91 31.98 -3.15
C PHE A 476 0.74 31.02 -3.28
N ILE A 477 0.58 30.13 -2.31
CA ILE A 477 -0.43 29.08 -2.29
C ILE A 477 -1.13 29.10 -0.94
N VAL A 478 -2.45 29.00 -0.98
CA VAL A 478 -3.30 28.82 0.19
C VAL A 478 -3.99 27.47 0.06
N ASP A 479 -3.63 26.53 0.92
CA ASP A 479 -4.31 25.26 1.04
C ASP A 479 -5.54 25.44 1.94
N ASN A 480 -6.65 24.82 1.56
CA ASN A 480 -7.93 24.90 2.27
C ASN A 480 -8.40 26.35 2.49
N VAL A 481 -8.57 27.13 1.40
CA VAL A 481 -8.98 28.55 1.45
C VAL A 481 -10.30 28.75 2.20
N LEU A 482 -11.23 27.80 2.11
CA LEU A 482 -12.53 27.85 2.79
C LEU A 482 -12.44 27.52 4.28
N ASN A 483 -11.25 27.12 4.77
CA ASN A 483 -11.05 26.60 6.13
C ASN A 483 -12.06 25.49 6.45
N THR A 484 -12.34 24.63 5.46
CA THR A 484 -13.23 23.47 5.60
C THR A 484 -12.67 22.58 6.70
N LYS A 485 -13.48 22.32 7.73
CA LYS A 485 -13.06 21.42 8.81
C LYS A 485 -13.03 19.98 8.29
N PRO A 486 -11.91 19.27 8.44
CA PRO A 486 -11.86 17.86 8.09
C PRO A 486 -12.89 17.09 8.93
N PRO A 487 -13.62 16.15 8.35
CA PRO A 487 -14.50 15.26 9.11
C PRO A 487 -13.71 14.43 10.12
N TYR A 488 -14.37 13.98 11.19
CA TYR A 488 -13.70 13.17 12.22
C TYR A 488 -13.08 11.91 11.61
N PRO A 489 -11.82 11.59 11.94
CA PRO A 489 -11.22 10.32 11.55
C PRO A 489 -12.02 9.17 12.18
N SER A 490 -11.93 7.98 11.59
CA SER A 490 -12.53 6.80 12.21
C SER A 490 -11.54 6.14 13.14
N PRO A 491 -11.97 5.69 14.34
CA PRO A 491 -11.15 4.76 15.12
C PRO A 491 -10.96 3.48 14.31
N ALA A 492 -9.72 3.01 14.19
CA ALA A 492 -9.39 1.68 13.65
C ALA A 492 -8.12 1.16 14.35
N GLY A 493 -8.17 -0.06 14.87
CA GLY A 493 -7.00 -0.77 15.41
C GLY A 493 -6.20 -0.01 16.49
N GLY A 494 -6.88 0.68 17.42
CA GLY A 494 -6.20 1.48 18.45
C GLY A 494 -5.68 2.86 18.00
N GLY A 495 -5.97 3.26 16.75
CA GLY A 495 -5.61 4.56 16.18
C GLY A 495 -6.75 5.24 15.43
N SER A 496 -6.44 6.31 14.69
CA SER A 496 -7.38 7.08 13.87
C SER A 496 -6.99 7.03 12.39
N VAL A 497 -7.88 6.57 11.52
CA VAL A 497 -7.69 6.54 10.06
C VAL A 497 -8.49 7.69 9.43
N ALA A 498 -7.80 8.59 8.74
CA ALA A 498 -8.41 9.64 7.93
C ALA A 498 -8.73 9.11 6.53
N TYR A 499 -9.88 9.50 5.99
CA TYR A 499 -10.28 9.15 4.62
C TYR A 499 -10.05 10.30 3.62
N PHE A 500 -9.26 11.30 4.03
CA PHE A 500 -8.89 12.49 3.28
C PHE A 500 -7.38 12.77 3.49
N PRO A 501 -6.73 13.49 2.55
CA PRO A 501 -5.30 13.80 2.65
C PRO A 501 -5.01 14.85 3.72
N GLY A 502 -4.82 14.40 4.97
CA GLY A 502 -4.27 15.20 6.09
C GLY A 502 -5.26 16.11 6.83
N LEU A 503 -5.00 16.30 8.13
CA LEU A 503 -5.74 17.22 9.01
C LEU A 503 -5.18 18.65 8.88
N LEU A 504 -5.32 19.26 7.70
CA LEU A 504 -4.84 20.63 7.48
C LEU A 504 -6.02 21.61 7.47
N GLY A 505 -6.02 22.53 8.45
CA GLY A 505 -6.79 23.76 8.37
C GLY A 505 -6.27 24.67 7.24
N ARG A 506 -6.65 25.94 7.24
CA ARG A 506 -6.08 26.90 6.28
C ARG A 506 -4.57 27.02 6.49
N TYR A 507 -3.80 26.79 5.43
CA TYR A 507 -2.33 26.87 5.46
C TYR A 507 -1.82 27.75 4.32
N PHE A 508 -0.81 28.57 4.60
CA PHE A 508 -0.24 29.53 3.65
C PHE A 508 1.19 29.12 3.33
N ARG A 509 1.53 29.10 2.03
CA ARG A 509 2.87 28.81 1.52
C ARG A 509 3.31 29.92 0.59
N ALA A 510 4.55 30.37 0.77
CA ALA A 510 5.22 31.27 -0.15
C ALA A 510 6.55 30.66 -0.56
N GLY A 511 6.96 30.87 -1.80
CA GLY A 511 8.23 30.37 -2.33
C GLY A 511 8.76 31.24 -3.46
N VAL A 512 10.07 31.17 -3.66
CA VAL A 512 10.78 31.83 -4.76
C VAL A 512 11.64 30.77 -5.44
N ASP A 513 11.44 30.59 -6.74
CA ASP A 513 12.26 29.72 -7.58
C ASP A 513 13.26 30.57 -8.36
N LEU A 514 14.56 30.31 -8.18
CA LEU A 514 15.64 30.97 -8.90
C LEU A 514 16.28 29.96 -9.88
N HIS A 515 16.34 30.32 -11.15
CA HIS A 515 16.95 29.50 -12.20
C HIS A 515 18.24 30.17 -12.67
N PHE A 516 19.38 29.49 -12.55
CA PHE A 516 20.69 30.04 -12.88
C PHE A 516 21.19 29.57 -14.25
#